data_AF-A0A9D9GZS6-F1
#
_entry.id   AF-A0A9D9GZS6-F1
#
_cell.length_a   1.000
_cell.length_b   1.000
_cell.length_c   1.000
_cell.angle_alpha   90.00
_cell.angle_beta   90.00
_cell.angle_gamma   90.00
#
_symmetry.space_group_name_H-M   'P 1'
#
loop_
_entity.id
_entity.type
_entity.pdbx_description
1 polymer ?
#
loop_
_entity_poly.entity_id
_entity_poly.type
_entity_poly.pdbx_seq_one_letter_code
_entity_poly.pdbx_strand_id
1 'polypeptide(L)'
;MYRLKTIYAVNMQTSYMTGRYKTQMDNVDNRPYWEYVAVLDNRTRPEHAQLHGLIYRYDDPFWASFYPPNGWRCRCRVNALSNYNLKKKDAKPGNSIGTLSQEMRLVSKKSGEYKPVTVYTDPLTGKKIAPDVGWSHNPASGLNDI
;
A
#
# COMPACT_ATOMS: atom_id res chain seq x y z
N MET A 1 7.75 27.86 -3.95
CA MET A 1 8.25 26.87 -2.96
C MET A 1 7.52 25.51 -3.04
N TYR A 2 7.30 24.91 -4.23
CA TYR A 2 6.47 23.69 -4.38
C TYR A 2 7.27 22.38 -4.25
N ARG A 3 8.52 22.38 -4.73
CA ARG A 3 9.40 21.19 -4.73
C ARG A 3 9.83 20.78 -3.33
N LEU A 4 10.37 21.71 -2.53
CA LEU A 4 10.80 21.44 -1.16
C LEU A 4 9.65 20.91 -0.28
N LYS A 5 8.46 21.52 -0.38
CA LYS A 5 7.27 21.05 0.34
C LYS A 5 6.91 19.61 -0.02
N THR A 6 7.02 19.25 -1.31
CA THR A 6 6.71 17.90 -1.78
C THR A 6 7.76 16.89 -1.28
N ILE A 7 9.06 17.22 -1.38
CA ILE A 7 10.14 16.37 -0.87
C ILE A 7 9.97 16.14 0.63
N TYR A 8 9.79 17.21 1.40
CA TYR A 8 9.58 17.13 2.85
C TYR A 8 8.37 16.26 3.21
N ALA A 9 7.21 16.51 2.60
CA ALA A 9 5.99 15.77 2.92
C ALA A 9 6.11 14.27 2.58
N VAL A 10 6.76 13.93 1.48
CA VAL A 10 6.96 12.54 1.06
C VAL A 10 7.91 11.83 2.02
N ASN A 11 9.05 12.43 2.34
CA ASN A 11 10.02 11.84 3.26
C ASN A 11 9.42 11.63 4.65
N MET A 12 8.72 12.64 5.18
CA MET A 12 8.03 12.53 6.48
C MET A 12 6.98 11.40 6.48
N GLN A 13 6.20 11.28 5.41
CA GLN A 13 5.20 10.20 5.30
C GLN A 13 5.87 8.83 5.24
N THR A 14 6.93 8.66 4.43
CA THR A 14 7.67 7.40 4.35
C THR A 14 8.25 7.02 5.71
N SER A 15 8.96 7.93 6.39
CA SER A 15 9.53 7.68 7.72
C SER A 15 8.47 7.32 8.76
N TYR A 16 7.32 8.00 8.74
CA TYR A 16 6.22 7.67 9.64
C TYR A 16 5.68 6.25 9.37
N MET A 17 5.52 5.88 8.09
CA MET A 17 5.05 4.56 7.71
C MET A 17 6.06 3.45 8.02
N THR A 18 7.37 3.71 7.92
CA THR A 18 8.43 2.79 8.40
C THR A 18 8.27 2.46 9.87
N GLY A 19 8.16 3.48 10.74
CA GLY A 19 7.98 3.24 12.17
C GLY A 19 6.72 2.43 12.47
N ARG A 20 5.61 2.74 11.76
CA ARG A 20 4.38 1.96 11.88
C ARG A 20 4.54 0.52 11.39
N TYR A 21 5.21 0.29 10.27
CA TYR A 21 5.46 -1.04 9.75
C TYR A 21 6.25 -1.88 10.76
N LYS A 22 7.33 -1.34 11.34
CA LYS A 22 8.10 -2.02 12.38
C LYS A 22 7.23 -2.42 13.57
N THR A 23 6.48 -1.48 14.15
CA THR A 23 5.56 -1.78 15.27
C THR A 23 4.47 -2.79 14.90
N GLN A 24 4.02 -2.80 13.65
CA GLN A 24 3.04 -3.77 13.16
C GLN A 24 3.65 -5.17 13.02
N MET A 25 4.86 -5.26 12.47
CA MET A 25 5.64 -6.49 12.35
C MET A 25 5.96 -7.10 13.73
N ASP A 26 6.38 -6.27 14.68
CA ASP A 26 6.67 -6.71 16.07
C ASP A 26 5.41 -7.23 16.81
N ASN A 27 4.22 -7.00 16.25
CA ASN A 27 2.94 -7.36 16.87
C ASN A 27 2.08 -8.30 16.00
N VAL A 28 2.68 -8.98 15.02
CA VAL A 28 1.95 -9.89 14.11
C VAL A 28 1.28 -11.03 14.85
N ASP A 29 1.84 -11.50 15.97
CA ASP A 29 1.26 -12.58 16.78
C ASP A 29 -0.13 -12.22 17.34
N ASN A 30 -0.31 -10.95 17.75
CA ASN A 30 -1.59 -10.48 18.29
C ASN A 30 -2.49 -9.84 17.23
N ARG A 31 -1.90 -9.28 16.17
CA ARG A 31 -2.58 -8.51 15.12
C ARG A 31 -2.11 -8.92 13.71
N PRO A 32 -2.32 -10.18 13.29
CA PRO A 32 -1.75 -10.72 12.06
C PRO A 32 -2.45 -10.22 10.79
N TYR A 33 -3.59 -9.53 10.90
CA TYR A 33 -4.36 -9.09 9.73
C TYR A 33 -4.21 -7.60 9.53
N TRP A 34 -3.89 -7.19 8.31
CA TRP A 34 -3.67 -5.82 7.95
C TRP A 34 -4.79 -5.34 7.03
N GLU A 35 -5.33 -4.16 7.34
CA GLU A 35 -6.38 -3.50 6.58
C GLU A 35 -5.80 -2.29 5.86
N TYR A 36 -6.01 -2.20 4.55
CA TYR A 36 -5.65 -1.02 3.78
C TYR A 36 -6.67 0.09 4.03
N VAL A 37 -6.20 1.27 4.43
CA VAL A 37 -7.06 2.40 4.78
C VAL A 37 -6.69 3.60 3.92
N ALA A 38 -7.52 3.85 2.90
CA ALA A 38 -7.49 5.09 2.15
C ALA A 38 -8.29 6.20 2.87
N VAL A 39 -7.89 7.46 2.69
CA VAL A 39 -8.73 8.61 3.07
C VAL A 39 -9.80 8.75 2.00
N LEU A 40 -11.08 8.58 2.34
CA LEU A 40 -12.18 8.62 1.36
C LEU A 40 -12.65 10.06 1.11
N ASP A 41 -11.75 10.89 0.58
CA ASP A 41 -12.04 12.24 0.12
C ASP A 41 -11.69 12.41 -1.38
N ASN A 42 -12.05 13.55 -1.95
CA ASN A 42 -11.82 13.86 -3.38
C ASN A 42 -10.33 14.03 -3.76
N ARG A 43 -9.41 13.94 -2.81
CA ARG A 43 -7.95 14.08 -3.04
C ARG A 43 -7.24 12.74 -3.09
N THR A 44 -7.93 11.65 -2.75
CA THR A 44 -7.41 10.30 -2.89
C THR A 44 -7.69 9.79 -4.29
N ARG A 45 -6.66 9.20 -4.90
CA ARG A 45 -6.76 8.59 -6.23
C ARG A 45 -7.83 7.49 -6.22
N PRO A 46 -8.72 7.40 -7.23
CA PRO A 46 -9.75 6.37 -7.28
C PRO A 46 -9.20 4.96 -7.13
N GLU A 47 -8.01 4.69 -7.65
CA GLU A 47 -7.31 3.42 -7.52
C GLU A 47 -6.99 3.08 -6.06
N HIS A 48 -6.57 4.07 -5.27
CA HIS A 48 -6.30 3.87 -3.84
C HIS A 48 -7.59 3.72 -3.03
N ALA A 49 -8.65 4.45 -3.41
CA ALA A 49 -9.95 4.33 -2.76
C ALA A 49 -10.55 2.93 -2.96
N GLN A 50 -10.31 2.29 -4.11
CA GLN A 50 -10.72 0.91 -4.37
C GLN A 50 -10.03 -0.12 -3.48
N LEU A 51 -8.84 0.18 -2.94
CA LEU A 51 -8.15 -0.69 -2.00
C LEU A 51 -8.67 -0.55 -0.56
N HIS A 52 -9.48 0.47 -0.26
CA HIS A 52 -9.96 0.72 1.10
C HIS A 52 -10.77 -0.47 1.63
N GLY A 53 -10.41 -0.95 2.81
CA GLY A 53 -11.08 -2.06 3.46
C GLY A 53 -10.61 -3.44 2.99
N LEU A 54 -9.66 -3.54 2.05
CA LEU A 54 -9.00 -4.81 1.78
C LEU A 54 -8.23 -5.27 3.02
N ILE A 55 -8.48 -6.52 3.41
CA ILE A 55 -7.85 -7.14 4.57
C ILE A 55 -7.13 -8.39 4.12
N TYR A 56 -5.82 -8.44 4.36
CA TYR A 56 -4.98 -9.60 4.12
C TYR A 56 -4.13 -9.90 5.35
N ARG A 57 -3.58 -11.11 5.45
CA ARG A 57 -2.59 -11.42 6.49
C ARG A 57 -1.31 -10.62 6.23
N TYR A 58 -0.53 -10.31 7.27
CA TYR A 58 0.65 -9.45 7.18
C TYR A 58 1.71 -9.94 6.18
N ASP A 59 1.80 -11.26 5.95
CA ASP A 59 2.74 -11.93 5.06
C ASP A 59 2.18 -12.17 3.64
N ASP A 60 0.98 -11.68 3.36
CA ASP A 60 0.38 -11.76 2.03
C ASP A 60 1.22 -10.92 1.02
N PRO A 61 1.52 -11.46 -0.19
CA PRO A 61 2.41 -10.81 -1.14
C PRO A 61 1.91 -9.44 -1.62
N PHE A 62 0.63 -9.12 -1.43
CA PHE A 62 0.09 -7.78 -1.67
C PHE A 62 0.90 -6.70 -0.94
N TRP A 63 1.29 -6.93 0.31
CA TRP A 63 1.98 -5.92 1.12
C TRP A 63 3.38 -5.60 0.63
N ALA A 64 4.01 -6.50 -0.14
CA ALA A 64 5.33 -6.26 -0.73
C ALA A 64 5.30 -5.11 -1.75
N SER A 65 4.14 -4.79 -2.33
CA SER A 65 3.99 -3.73 -3.35
C SER A 65 2.95 -2.66 -3.02
N PHE A 66 2.00 -2.95 -2.12
CA PHE A 66 0.88 -2.06 -1.83
C PHE A 66 0.87 -1.52 -0.40
N TYR A 67 1.89 -1.81 0.43
CA TYR A 67 2.01 -1.14 1.73
C TYR A 67 2.31 0.36 1.52
N PRO A 68 1.44 1.28 1.98
CA PRO A 68 1.60 2.70 1.69
C PRO A 68 2.91 3.30 2.23
N PRO A 69 3.47 4.31 1.55
CA PRO A 69 2.86 5.08 0.45
C PRO A 69 2.96 4.41 -0.94
N ASN A 70 1.88 4.49 -1.72
CA ASN A 70 1.79 3.92 -3.08
C ASN A 70 2.01 4.97 -4.19
N GLY A 71 2.51 6.15 -3.83
CA GLY A 71 2.63 7.26 -4.76
C GLY A 71 2.90 8.60 -4.10
N TRP A 72 3.19 9.59 -4.93
CA TRP A 72 3.44 10.95 -4.47
C TRP A 72 2.21 11.50 -3.73
N ARG A 73 2.43 12.03 -2.51
CA ARG A 73 1.36 12.56 -1.64
C ARG A 73 0.30 11.54 -1.23
N CYS A 74 0.63 10.25 -1.26
CA CYS A 74 -0.25 9.23 -0.70
C CYS A 74 -0.48 9.50 0.81
N ARG A 75 -1.73 9.39 1.25
CA ARG A 75 -2.15 9.53 2.66
C ARG A 75 -2.78 8.25 3.22
N CYS A 76 -2.72 7.17 2.43
CA CYS A 76 -3.21 5.88 2.86
C CYS A 76 -2.32 5.33 3.98
N ARG A 77 -2.88 4.42 4.78
CA ARG A 77 -2.19 3.76 5.87
C ARG A 77 -2.64 2.31 5.99
N VAL A 78 -1.97 1.55 6.85
CA VAL A 78 -2.40 0.20 7.24
C VAL A 78 -2.86 0.21 8.70
N ASN A 79 -3.93 -0.52 8.99
CA ASN A 79 -4.36 -0.83 10.35
C ASN A 79 -4.07 -2.31 10.65
N ALA A 80 -3.48 -2.62 11.80
CA ALA A 80 -3.28 -3.99 12.24
C ALA A 80 -4.45 -4.44 13.13
N LEU A 81 -5.06 -5.56 12.76
CA LEU A 81 -6.30 -6.09 13.29
C LEU A 81 -6.04 -7.45 13.95
N SER A 82 -6.63 -7.64 15.14
CA SER A 82 -6.72 -8.94 15.78
C SER A 82 -7.93 -9.73 15.29
N ASN A 83 -8.01 -11.01 15.65
CA ASN A 83 -9.22 -11.83 15.45
C ASN A 83 -10.49 -11.20 16.04
N TYR A 84 -10.38 -10.54 17.20
CA TYR A 84 -11.50 -9.80 17.79
C TYR A 84 -11.94 -8.63 16.91
N ASN A 85 -10.99 -7.89 16.31
CA ASN A 85 -11.32 -6.79 15.41
C ASN A 85 -12.04 -7.29 14.15
N LEU A 86 -11.62 -8.43 13.58
CA LEU A 86 -12.30 -9.05 12.43
C LEU A 86 -13.74 -9.44 12.77
N LYS A 87 -13.94 -10.16 13.88
CA LYS A 87 -15.29 -10.54 14.35
C LYS A 87 -16.18 -9.33 14.57
N LYS A 88 -15.66 -8.28 15.21
CA LYS A 88 -16.41 -7.03 15.46
C LYS A 88 -16.79 -6.30 14.17
N LYS A 89 -15.96 -6.39 13.13
CA LYS A 89 -16.20 -5.80 11.80
C LYS A 89 -17.05 -6.69 10.87
N ASP A 90 -17.35 -7.93 11.29
CA ASP A 90 -17.88 -8.99 10.42
C ASP A 90 -17.07 -9.15 9.12
N ALA A 91 -15.75 -9.01 9.23
CA ALA A 91 -14.85 -9.00 8.09
C ALA A 91 -14.09 -10.32 7.95
N LYS A 92 -13.95 -10.81 6.72
CA LYS A 92 -13.15 -11.99 6.39
C LYS A 92 -11.90 -11.55 5.62
N PRO A 93 -10.69 -11.93 6.08
CA PRO A 93 -9.48 -11.64 5.35
C PRO A 93 -9.49 -12.41 4.02
N GLY A 94 -9.07 -11.76 2.94
CA GLY A 94 -8.87 -12.40 1.64
C GLY A 94 -7.48 -13.01 1.50
N ASN A 95 -7.12 -13.32 0.26
CA ASN A 95 -5.78 -13.75 -0.15
C ASN A 95 -5.50 -13.17 -1.55
N SER A 96 -4.33 -12.58 -1.76
CA SER A 96 -3.98 -11.98 -3.06
C SER A 96 -3.32 -12.93 -4.05
N ILE A 97 -3.08 -14.20 -3.71
CA ILE A 97 -2.46 -15.19 -4.61
C ILE A 97 -3.30 -15.33 -5.88
N GLY A 98 -2.64 -15.25 -7.05
CA GLY A 98 -3.29 -15.30 -8.36
C GLY A 98 -3.95 -13.99 -8.82
N THR A 99 -4.03 -12.97 -7.94
CA THR A 99 -4.58 -11.64 -8.27
C THR A 99 -3.49 -10.61 -8.59
N LEU A 100 -2.23 -10.94 -8.37
CA LEU A 100 -1.07 -10.08 -8.63
C LEU A 100 -0.38 -10.45 -9.93
N SER A 101 -0.06 -9.45 -10.75
CA SER A 101 0.76 -9.57 -11.96
C SER A 101 1.79 -8.44 -12.05
N GLN A 102 2.69 -8.49 -13.02
CA GLN A 102 3.61 -7.39 -13.33
C GLN A 102 3.27 -6.81 -14.70
N GLU A 103 3.27 -5.48 -14.79
CA GLU A 103 3.08 -4.74 -16.04
C GLU A 103 4.18 -3.68 -16.19
N MET A 104 4.70 -3.51 -17.41
CA MET A 104 5.65 -2.43 -17.71
C MET A 104 4.90 -1.11 -17.87
N ARG A 105 5.28 -0.10 -17.09
CA ARG A 105 4.68 1.23 -17.15
C ARG A 105 5.71 2.30 -17.44
N LEU A 106 5.32 3.25 -18.29
CA LEU A 106 6.15 4.39 -18.67
C LEU A 106 6.38 5.31 -17.46
N VAL A 107 7.63 5.55 -17.11
CA VAL A 107 8.05 6.45 -16.03
C VAL A 107 7.85 7.91 -16.44
N SER A 108 8.31 8.25 -17.64
CA SER A 108 8.26 9.62 -18.16
C SER A 108 8.24 9.60 -19.68
N LYS A 109 7.32 10.38 -20.27
CA LYS A 109 7.28 10.62 -21.72
C LYS A 109 8.58 11.22 -22.25
N LYS A 110 9.32 11.95 -21.42
CA LYS A 110 10.57 12.61 -21.82
C LYS A 110 11.75 11.64 -21.90
N SER A 111 11.86 10.70 -20.96
CA SER A 111 12.96 9.73 -20.95
C SER A 111 12.65 8.47 -21.76
N GLY A 112 11.37 8.16 -22.00
CA GLY A 112 10.97 6.90 -22.63
C GLY A 112 11.21 5.66 -21.76
N GLU A 113 11.62 5.85 -20.51
CA GLU A 113 11.97 4.78 -19.58
C GLU A 113 10.72 4.03 -19.10
N TYR A 114 10.78 2.71 -19.09
CA TYR A 114 9.74 1.84 -18.52
C TYR A 114 10.26 1.13 -17.28
N LYS A 115 9.37 0.92 -16.30
CA LYS A 115 9.65 0.09 -15.12
C LYS A 115 8.53 -0.91 -14.87
N PRO A 116 8.84 -2.10 -14.33
CA PRO A 116 7.82 -3.03 -13.89
C PRO A 116 7.07 -2.45 -12.69
N VAL A 117 5.76 -2.65 -12.68
CA VAL A 117 4.86 -2.28 -11.58
C VAL A 117 3.96 -3.48 -11.30
N THR A 118 3.81 -3.81 -10.02
CA THR A 118 2.87 -4.82 -9.54
C THR A 118 1.45 -4.31 -9.72
N VAL A 119 0.62 -5.12 -10.36
CA VAL A 119 -0.79 -4.84 -10.61
C VAL A 119 -1.63 -5.83 -9.84
N TYR A 120 -2.54 -5.31 -9.03
CA TYR A 120 -3.58 -6.05 -8.36
C TYR A 120 -4.83 -6.04 -9.22
N THR A 121 -5.38 -7.22 -9.49
CA THR A 121 -6.67 -7.37 -10.18
C THR A 121 -7.73 -7.74 -9.15
N ASP A 122 -8.68 -6.84 -8.91
CA ASP A 122 -9.78 -7.09 -8.01
C ASP A 122 -10.60 -8.30 -8.51
N PRO A 123 -10.70 -9.40 -7.73
CA PRO A 123 -11.40 -10.60 -8.17
C PRO A 123 -12.91 -10.41 -8.32
N LEU A 124 -13.50 -9.39 -7.68
CA LEU A 124 -14.93 -9.13 -7.74
C LEU A 124 -15.29 -8.23 -8.93
N THR A 125 -14.48 -7.21 -9.20
CA THR A 125 -14.79 -6.20 -10.22
C THR A 125 -13.96 -6.34 -11.50
N GLY A 126 -12.89 -7.13 -11.49
CA GLY A 126 -11.92 -7.24 -12.58
C GLY A 126 -11.05 -5.99 -12.77
N LYS A 127 -11.19 -4.97 -11.92
CA LYS A 127 -10.43 -3.72 -12.04
C LYS A 127 -8.96 -3.94 -11.69
N LYS A 128 -8.09 -3.40 -12.54
CA LYS A 128 -6.64 -3.40 -12.34
C LYS A 128 -6.19 -2.14 -11.61
N ILE A 129 -5.49 -2.33 -10.50
CA ILE A 129 -5.00 -1.28 -9.61
C ILE A 129 -3.50 -1.46 -9.46
N ALA A 130 -2.74 -0.37 -9.53
CA ALA A 130 -1.30 -0.41 -9.36
C ALA A 130 -0.80 0.83 -8.61
N PRO A 131 0.29 0.73 -7.84
CA PRO A 131 0.99 1.91 -7.32
C PRO A 131 1.51 2.80 -8.46
N ASP A 132 1.82 4.06 -8.14
CA ASP A 132 2.53 4.94 -9.06
C ASP A 132 3.89 4.31 -9.45
N VAL A 133 4.35 4.56 -10.68
CA VAL A 133 5.64 4.05 -11.15
C VAL A 133 6.76 4.53 -10.21
N GLY A 134 7.60 3.60 -9.75
CA GLY A 134 8.64 3.85 -8.73
C GLY A 134 8.19 3.63 -7.28
N TRP A 135 6.91 3.37 -7.03
CA TRP A 135 6.33 3.06 -5.71
C TRP A 135 5.85 1.61 -5.59
N SER A 136 6.21 0.76 -6.56
CA SER A 136 5.84 -0.66 -6.60
C SER A 136 6.74 -1.52 -5.72
N HIS A 137 6.88 -1.14 -4.46
CA HIS A 137 7.61 -1.86 -3.41
C HIS A 137 7.07 -1.36 -2.07
N ASN A 138 7.34 -2.06 -0.98
CA ASN A 138 7.05 -1.56 0.36
C ASN A 138 8.14 -0.55 0.78
N PRO A 139 7.86 0.77 0.79
CA PRO A 139 8.89 1.76 1.15
C PRO A 139 9.19 1.73 2.66
N ALA A 140 8.28 1.17 3.46
CA ALA A 140 8.38 1.08 4.89
C ALA A 140 9.31 -0.06 5.36
N SER A 141 9.55 -1.07 4.53
CA SER A 141 10.40 -2.22 4.91
C SER A 141 11.90 -1.95 4.80
N GLY A 142 12.34 -1.06 3.90
CA GLY A 142 13.76 -0.84 3.58
C GLY A 142 14.53 0.12 4.52
N LEU A 143 13.86 0.74 5.49
CA LEU A 143 14.47 1.67 6.45
C LEU A 143 14.66 1.04 7.85
N ASN A 144 14.46 -0.27 7.98
CA ASN A 144 14.56 -0.99 9.25
C ASN A 144 16.01 -1.29 9.68
N ASP A 145 17.00 -0.98 8.83
CA ASP A 145 18.41 -1.32 8.98
C ASP A 145 19.32 -0.09 9.30
N ILE A 146 18.74 1.03 9.77
CA ILE A 146 19.49 2.23 10.20
C ILE A 146 19.32 2.42 11.72
#